data_AF-A0A966YFM4-F1
#
_entry.id   AF-A0A966YFM4-F1
#
_cell.length_a   1.000
_cell.length_b   1.000
_cell.length_c   1.000
_cell.angle_alpha   90.00
_cell.angle_beta   90.00
_cell.angle_gamma   90.00
#
_symmetry.space_group_name_H-M   'P 1'
#
loop_
_entity.id
_entity.type
_entity.pdbx_description
1 polymer ?
#
loop_
_entity_poly.entity_id
_entity_poly.type
_entity_poly.pdbx_seq_one_letter_code
_entity_poly.pdbx_strand_id
1 'polypeptide(L)'
;GDDPVQVHHVLTVLETGRQDSLASRKVFESVAERSLEGLPTAAATLRWFVDPFTFAAAYKATHPPQDRRKGPDYVEILGRQGFDAVKSMGGAIIFDDGPREMRHQTIVYAPPLPDRDPASPDRYDLAARMLRFPDTDAIEPPAWVPADASSWSALQWDLETAFHSAETLVDDIVGEEGVFDDVIASLKEDPDGPQIDVETDLIAGLGTRVAMLGDYVEPIGLDSERLVIAIEATDPEKVAETVSKSMATDPDMRRIEAHGVVIWELIDRSMEIPKLEIETPGGGIAHADDDDDRNDRRRRLREKEEKLLPHSAVTVSHGHLLIASHRDILERVLTAVESGDSLASRPDYTLVVRELKEL
;
A
#
# COMPACT_ATOMS: atom_id res chain seq x y z
N GLY A 1 35.61 -12.10 -14.11
CA GLY A 1 35.06 -11.60 -15.37
C GLY A 1 35.99 -12.14 -16.42
N ASP A 2 35.60 -13.23 -17.06
CA ASP A 2 36.58 -14.19 -17.59
C ASP A 2 36.80 -14.01 -19.10
N ASP A 3 36.28 -12.91 -19.66
CA ASP A 3 36.46 -12.50 -21.05
C ASP A 3 37.49 -11.35 -21.15
N PRO A 4 38.67 -11.58 -21.74
CA PRO A 4 39.72 -10.58 -21.91
C PRO A 4 39.27 -9.34 -22.70
N VAL A 5 38.30 -9.48 -23.62
CA VAL A 5 37.76 -8.37 -24.41
C VAL A 5 36.90 -7.48 -23.53
N GLN A 6 36.08 -8.07 -22.65
CA GLN A 6 35.30 -7.29 -21.68
C GLN A 6 36.21 -6.60 -20.66
N VAL A 7 37.26 -7.26 -20.17
CA VAL A 7 38.22 -6.65 -19.25
C VAL A 7 38.95 -5.48 -19.91
N HIS A 8 39.41 -5.64 -21.16
CA HIS A 8 40.08 -4.56 -21.90
C HIS A 8 39.13 -3.39 -22.21
N HIS A 9 37.88 -3.68 -22.57
CA HIS A 9 36.85 -2.67 -22.77
C HIS A 9 36.56 -1.91 -21.46
N VAL A 10 36.41 -2.61 -20.33
CA VAL A 10 36.20 -1.99 -19.01
C VAL A 10 37.38 -1.12 -18.63
N LEU A 11 38.62 -1.58 -18.79
CA LEU A 11 39.83 -0.79 -18.50
C LEU A 11 39.93 0.47 -19.36
N THR A 12 39.62 0.37 -20.66
CA THR A 12 39.62 1.52 -21.58
C THR A 12 38.56 2.55 -21.19
N VAL A 13 37.36 2.09 -20.82
CA VAL A 13 36.26 2.93 -20.33
C VAL A 13 36.58 3.56 -18.98
N LEU A 14 37.29 2.86 -18.09
CA LEU A 14 37.72 3.41 -16.79
C LEU A 14 38.72 4.56 -16.95
N GLU A 15 39.63 4.47 -17.92
CA GLU A 15 40.62 5.54 -18.18
C GLU A 15 40.03 6.76 -18.88
N THR A 16 39.08 6.56 -19.79
CA THR A 16 38.56 7.62 -20.68
C THR A 16 37.18 8.15 -20.30
N GLY A 17 36.48 7.44 -19.40
CA GLY A 17 35.08 7.70 -19.06
C GLY A 17 34.12 7.23 -20.16
N ARG A 18 32.89 6.86 -19.77
CA ARG A 18 31.78 6.57 -20.72
C ARG A 18 30.95 7.83 -20.94
N GLN A 19 30.79 8.24 -22.19
CA GLN A 19 29.85 9.32 -22.54
C GLN A 19 28.39 8.92 -22.29
N ASP A 20 28.07 7.64 -22.45
CA ASP A 20 26.78 7.01 -22.14
C ASP A 20 26.83 6.30 -20.77
N SER A 21 27.32 7.02 -19.76
CA SER A 21 27.33 6.57 -18.36
C SER A 21 26.02 6.92 -17.64
N LEU A 22 25.77 6.28 -16.50
CA LEU A 22 24.63 6.64 -15.65
C LEU A 22 24.71 8.11 -15.21
N ALA A 23 25.92 8.62 -14.98
CA ALA A 23 26.18 10.00 -14.58
C ALA A 23 25.74 11.03 -15.63
N SER A 24 25.65 10.68 -16.92
CA SER A 24 25.20 11.62 -17.97
C SER A 24 23.67 11.64 -18.14
N ARG A 25 22.91 10.87 -17.36
CA ARG A 25 21.44 10.88 -17.41
C ARG A 25 20.88 11.93 -16.44
N LYS A 26 20.10 12.89 -16.95
CA LYS A 26 19.40 13.91 -16.12
C LYS A 26 18.55 13.32 -14.99
N VAL A 27 17.92 12.17 -15.22
CA VAL A 27 17.11 11.46 -14.20
C VAL A 27 17.97 10.91 -13.05
N PHE A 28 19.24 10.58 -13.31
CA PHE A 28 20.18 10.19 -12.29
C PHE A 28 20.72 11.43 -11.56
N GLU A 29 21.12 12.47 -12.29
CA GLU A 29 21.56 13.75 -11.70
C GLU A 29 20.52 14.29 -10.71
N SER A 30 19.24 14.31 -11.09
CA SER A 30 18.14 14.80 -10.25
C SER A 30 17.99 14.02 -8.93
N VAL A 31 18.27 12.71 -8.93
CA VAL A 31 18.21 11.87 -7.72
C VAL A 31 19.51 11.98 -6.94
N ALA A 32 20.66 11.96 -7.62
CA ALA A 32 21.98 12.00 -7.01
C ALA A 32 22.22 13.32 -6.27
N GLU A 33 21.88 14.46 -6.86
CA GLU A 33 22.05 15.77 -6.23
C GLU A 33 21.16 15.90 -4.99
N ARG A 34 19.86 15.60 -5.12
CA ARG A 34 18.88 15.70 -4.02
C ARG A 34 19.13 14.69 -2.90
N SER A 35 19.63 13.50 -3.22
CA SER A 35 19.93 12.48 -2.20
C SER A 35 21.19 12.80 -1.40
N LEU A 36 22.07 13.65 -1.93
CA LEU A 36 23.31 14.07 -1.27
C LEU A 36 23.18 15.41 -0.53
N GLU A 37 22.06 16.13 -0.70
CA GLU A 37 21.80 17.38 0.00
C GLU A 37 21.78 17.16 1.52
N GLY A 38 22.57 17.94 2.26
CA GLY A 38 22.70 17.79 3.72
C GLY A 38 23.54 16.58 4.18
N LEU A 39 24.22 15.86 3.28
CA LEU A 39 25.11 14.75 3.63
C LEU A 39 26.56 15.21 3.87
N PRO A 40 27.27 14.67 4.89
CA PRO A 40 28.71 14.86 5.03
C PRO A 40 29.49 14.31 3.84
N THR A 41 30.45 15.09 3.33
CA THR A 41 31.24 14.72 2.13
C THR A 41 32.18 13.53 2.34
N ALA A 42 32.52 13.20 3.59
CA ALA A 42 33.58 12.23 3.93
C ALA A 42 33.08 10.86 4.42
N ALA A 43 31.76 10.65 4.54
CA ALA A 43 31.21 9.44 5.15
C ALA A 43 31.11 8.27 4.15
N ALA A 44 31.25 7.04 4.67
CA ALA A 44 31.09 5.82 3.87
C ALA A 44 29.64 5.77 3.34
N THR A 45 29.48 6.00 2.04
CA THR A 45 28.18 6.16 1.41
C THR A 45 27.90 5.00 0.46
N LEU A 46 26.86 4.22 0.72
CA LEU A 46 26.25 3.36 -0.30
C LEU A 46 25.25 4.20 -1.08
N ARG A 47 25.40 4.26 -2.41
CA ARG A 47 24.47 4.95 -3.31
C ARG A 47 23.72 3.93 -4.14
N TRP A 48 22.42 4.12 -4.31
CA TRP A 48 21.58 3.26 -5.12
C TRP A 48 20.67 4.09 -6.02
N PHE A 49 20.32 3.50 -7.16
CA PHE A 49 19.44 4.09 -8.16
C PHE A 49 18.67 2.97 -8.85
N VAL A 50 17.38 3.20 -9.08
CA VAL A 50 16.51 2.31 -9.85
C VAL A 50 15.55 3.12 -10.69
N ASP A 51 15.32 2.68 -11.92
CA ASP A 51 14.19 3.07 -12.75
C ASP A 51 13.16 1.95 -12.60
N PRO A 52 12.05 2.15 -11.86
CA PRO A 52 11.21 1.05 -11.38
C PRO A 52 10.55 0.29 -12.53
N PHE A 53 10.04 1.00 -13.55
CA PHE A 53 9.38 0.37 -14.69
C PHE A 53 10.39 -0.34 -15.61
N THR A 54 11.55 0.28 -15.86
CA THR A 54 12.60 -0.36 -16.66
C THR A 54 13.15 -1.61 -15.95
N PHE A 55 13.36 -1.52 -14.63
CA PHE A 55 13.79 -2.66 -13.82
C PHE A 55 12.75 -3.78 -13.81
N ALA A 56 11.47 -3.45 -13.59
CA ALA A 56 10.39 -4.44 -13.58
C ALA A 56 10.23 -5.15 -14.94
N ALA A 57 10.32 -4.40 -16.05
CA ALA A 57 10.30 -4.98 -17.39
C ALA A 57 11.51 -5.91 -17.64
N ALA A 58 12.71 -5.50 -17.24
CA ALA A 58 13.92 -6.32 -17.36
C ALA A 58 13.88 -7.58 -16.47
N TYR A 59 13.36 -7.45 -15.25
CA TYR A 59 13.18 -8.56 -14.32
C TYR A 59 12.21 -9.60 -14.89
N LYS A 60 11.06 -9.15 -15.44
CA LYS A 60 10.08 -10.02 -16.09
C LYS A 60 10.66 -10.73 -17.33
N ALA A 61 11.49 -10.04 -18.12
CA ALA A 61 12.12 -10.64 -19.30
C ALA A 61 13.15 -11.73 -18.96
N THR A 62 13.85 -11.58 -17.83
CA THR A 62 14.88 -12.52 -17.37
C THR A 62 14.32 -13.67 -16.52
N HIS A 63 13.14 -13.49 -15.92
CA HIS A 63 12.42 -14.48 -15.15
C HIS A 63 11.03 -14.74 -15.76
N PRO A 64 10.94 -15.28 -16.99
CA PRO A 64 9.66 -15.62 -17.58
C PRO A 64 8.90 -16.58 -16.66
N PRO A 65 7.60 -16.36 -16.39
CA PRO A 65 6.85 -17.20 -15.46
C PRO A 65 6.94 -18.68 -15.85
N GLN A 66 7.43 -19.54 -14.94
CA GLN A 66 7.52 -20.99 -15.18
C GLN A 66 6.14 -21.61 -15.40
N ASP A 67 5.13 -21.06 -14.73
CA ASP A 67 3.72 -21.25 -15.01
C ASP A 67 3.13 -19.91 -15.43
N ARG A 68 2.24 -19.89 -16.44
CA ARG A 68 1.41 -18.72 -16.75
C ARG A 68 0.59 -18.36 -15.50
N ARG A 69 1.13 -17.54 -14.60
CA ARG A 69 0.37 -16.92 -13.51
C ARG A 69 -0.79 -16.20 -14.18
N LYS A 70 -1.99 -16.76 -14.05
CA LYS A 70 -3.23 -16.12 -14.48
C LYS A 70 -3.43 -14.92 -13.56
N GLY A 71 -3.24 -13.71 -14.09
CA GLY A 71 -3.44 -12.49 -13.34
C GLY A 71 -3.09 -11.25 -14.16
N PRO A 72 -3.67 -10.09 -13.82
CA PRO A 72 -3.35 -8.82 -14.46
C PRO A 72 -1.85 -8.49 -14.33
N ASP A 73 -1.27 -7.94 -15.39
CA ASP A 73 0.09 -7.40 -15.34
C ASP A 73 0.05 -6.00 -14.71
N TYR A 74 0.26 -5.96 -13.41
CA TYR A 74 0.23 -4.71 -12.65
C TYR A 74 1.31 -3.72 -13.08
N VAL A 75 2.45 -4.17 -13.59
CA VAL A 75 3.50 -3.25 -14.08
C VAL A 75 3.00 -2.54 -15.33
N GLU A 76 2.37 -3.30 -16.24
CA GLU A 76 1.78 -2.74 -17.45
C GLU A 76 0.59 -1.83 -17.14
N ILE A 77 -0.33 -2.27 -16.28
CA ILE A 77 -1.50 -1.48 -15.84
C ILE A 77 -1.05 -0.18 -15.19
N LEU A 78 -0.15 -0.21 -14.20
CA LEU A 78 0.34 1.02 -13.56
C LEU A 78 0.99 1.97 -14.57
N GLY A 79 1.71 1.43 -15.56
CA GLY A 79 2.30 2.23 -16.63
C GLY A 79 1.24 2.92 -17.50
N ARG A 80 0.18 2.21 -17.90
CA ARG A 80 -0.96 2.78 -18.65
C ARG A 80 -1.73 3.82 -17.83
N GLN A 81 -1.76 3.65 -16.51
CA GLN A 81 -2.44 4.52 -15.55
C GLN A 81 -1.61 5.74 -15.13
N GLY A 82 -0.52 6.04 -15.84
CA GLY A 82 0.29 7.24 -15.65
C GLY A 82 1.31 7.17 -14.52
N PHE A 83 1.45 6.02 -13.82
CA PHE A 83 2.43 5.89 -12.74
C PHE A 83 3.88 5.85 -13.26
N ASP A 84 4.06 5.70 -14.59
CA ASP A 84 5.35 5.92 -15.24
C ASP A 84 5.86 7.36 -15.04
N ALA A 85 5.04 8.28 -14.54
CA ALA A 85 5.46 9.57 -14.00
C ALA A 85 6.60 9.44 -12.98
N VAL A 86 6.69 8.32 -12.23
CA VAL A 86 7.84 7.98 -11.39
C VAL A 86 9.00 7.51 -12.29
N LYS A 87 9.87 8.45 -12.64
CA LYS A 87 10.99 8.20 -13.57
C LYS A 87 12.17 7.50 -12.91
N SER A 88 12.40 7.76 -11.61
CA SER A 88 13.46 7.08 -10.87
C SER A 88 13.27 7.17 -9.36
N MET A 89 13.89 6.24 -8.66
CA MET A 89 14.09 6.27 -7.22
C MET A 89 15.58 6.07 -6.95
N GLY A 90 16.08 6.65 -5.88
CA GLY A 90 17.43 6.38 -5.43
C GLY A 90 17.73 7.09 -4.14
N GLY A 91 18.95 6.90 -3.66
CA GLY A 91 19.27 7.39 -2.36
C GLY A 91 20.70 7.10 -1.94
N ALA A 92 20.99 7.57 -0.73
CA ALA A 92 22.24 7.36 -0.07
C ALA A 92 21.98 6.70 1.30
N ILE A 93 22.82 5.73 1.64
CA ILE A 93 22.95 5.19 2.99
C ILE A 93 24.31 5.64 3.48
N ILE A 94 24.33 6.34 4.60
CA ILE A 94 25.54 6.73 5.31
C ILE A 94 25.67 5.88 6.55
N PHE A 95 26.86 5.32 6.75
CA PHE A 95 27.24 4.67 8.00
C PHE A 95 28.12 5.61 8.83
N ASP A 96 28.01 5.52 10.15
CA ASP A 96 28.82 6.32 11.09
C ASP A 96 28.65 7.84 10.86
N ASP A 97 27.39 8.30 10.77
CA ASP A 97 27.00 9.71 10.58
C ASP A 97 26.95 10.44 11.93
N GLY A 98 28.11 10.53 12.60
CA GLY A 98 28.24 11.20 13.90
C GLY A 98 27.55 10.43 15.03
N PRO A 99 26.50 10.98 15.69
CA PRO A 99 25.75 10.24 16.72
C PRO A 99 24.87 9.13 16.14
N ARG A 100 24.80 8.98 14.80
CA ARG A 100 23.90 8.07 14.09
C ARG A 100 24.70 6.93 13.48
N GLU A 101 24.36 5.69 13.86
CA GLU A 101 24.98 4.48 13.28
C GLU A 101 24.70 4.36 11.78
N MET A 102 23.49 4.75 11.34
CA MET A 102 23.07 4.72 9.95
C MET A 102 22.05 5.81 9.65
N ARG A 103 22.23 6.53 8.53
CA ARG A 103 21.22 7.41 7.94
C ARG A 103 20.88 6.96 6.53
N HIS A 104 19.60 6.83 6.23
CA HIS A 104 19.10 6.50 4.89
C HIS A 104 18.24 7.64 4.35
N GLN A 105 18.62 8.18 3.20
CA GLN A 105 17.89 9.22 2.49
C GLN A 105 17.44 8.68 1.15
N THR A 106 16.12 8.66 0.91
CA THR A 106 15.49 8.20 -0.33
C THR A 106 14.83 9.37 -1.03
N ILE A 107 15.07 9.48 -2.33
CA ILE A 107 14.44 10.44 -3.22
C ILE A 107 13.67 9.68 -4.29
N VAL A 108 12.41 10.06 -4.45
CA VAL A 108 11.59 9.68 -5.60
C VAL A 108 11.57 10.87 -6.56
N TYR A 109 11.95 10.62 -7.81
CA TYR A 109 11.91 11.60 -8.87
C TYR A 109 10.72 11.33 -9.80
N ALA A 110 9.69 12.15 -9.63
CA ALA A 110 8.47 12.11 -10.41
C ALA A 110 8.09 13.54 -10.86
N PRO A 111 8.74 14.10 -11.90
CA PRO A 111 8.43 15.44 -12.37
C PRO A 111 6.99 15.51 -12.92
N PRO A 112 6.30 16.65 -12.78
CA PRO A 112 4.99 16.83 -13.39
C PRO A 112 5.07 16.70 -14.92
N LEU A 113 3.93 16.41 -15.55
CA LEU A 113 3.83 16.45 -17.00
C LEU A 113 4.13 17.86 -17.55
N PRO A 114 4.60 17.98 -18.81
CA PRO A 114 4.91 19.28 -19.40
C PRO A 114 3.74 20.25 -19.27
N ASP A 115 4.05 21.51 -18.98
CA ASP A 115 3.08 22.61 -18.82
C ASP A 115 2.06 22.45 -17.68
N ARG A 116 2.24 21.46 -16.79
CA ARG A 116 1.43 21.33 -15.56
C ARG A 116 2.14 21.96 -14.36
N ASP A 117 1.34 22.57 -13.48
CA ASP A 117 1.80 23.05 -12.18
C ASP A 117 2.17 21.85 -11.28
N PRO A 118 3.41 21.78 -10.72
CA PRO A 118 3.81 20.72 -9.79
C PRO A 118 2.92 20.56 -8.55
N ALA A 119 2.22 21.62 -8.14
CA ALA A 119 1.31 21.62 -7.00
C ALA A 119 -0.15 21.28 -7.36
N SER A 120 -0.48 21.21 -8.66
CA SER A 120 -1.84 20.90 -9.11
C SER A 120 -2.18 19.42 -8.93
N PRO A 121 -3.45 19.07 -8.60
CA PRO A 121 -3.92 17.70 -8.65
C PRO A 121 -3.77 17.08 -10.06
N ASP A 122 -3.81 17.89 -11.11
CA ASP A 122 -3.66 17.45 -12.50
C ASP A 122 -2.20 17.44 -13.00
N ARG A 123 -1.22 17.34 -12.08
CA ARG A 123 0.21 17.26 -12.44
C ARG A 123 0.59 15.95 -13.14
N TYR A 124 -0.24 14.93 -12.99
CA TYR A 124 -0.18 13.64 -13.67
C TYR A 124 -1.52 13.35 -14.36
N ASP A 125 -1.56 12.33 -15.22
CA ASP A 125 -2.79 11.88 -15.87
C ASP A 125 -3.36 10.65 -15.15
N LEU A 126 -4.66 10.38 -15.39
CA LEU A 126 -5.35 9.16 -14.93
C LEU A 126 -5.19 8.93 -13.42
N ALA A 127 -5.04 7.67 -13.00
CA ALA A 127 -4.94 7.30 -11.60
C ALA A 127 -3.66 7.78 -10.93
N ALA A 128 -2.58 8.09 -11.66
CA ALA A 128 -1.38 8.65 -11.05
C ALA A 128 -1.62 10.00 -10.35
N ARG A 129 -2.73 10.68 -10.62
CA ARG A 129 -3.18 11.86 -9.85
C ARG A 129 -3.37 11.57 -8.36
N MET A 130 -3.54 10.32 -7.97
CA MET A 130 -3.55 9.90 -6.56
C MET A 130 -2.20 10.06 -5.85
N LEU A 131 -1.08 10.25 -6.57
CA LEU A 131 0.25 10.45 -5.99
C LEU A 131 0.41 11.86 -5.39
N ARG A 132 -0.46 12.21 -4.44
CA ARG A 132 -0.51 13.50 -3.76
C ARG A 132 -0.38 13.30 -2.25
N PHE A 133 0.76 13.73 -1.73
CA PHE A 133 1.13 13.57 -0.34
C PHE A 133 1.34 14.96 0.28
N PRO A 134 0.31 15.55 0.92
CA PRO A 134 0.41 16.90 1.49
C PRO A 134 1.51 17.00 2.56
N ASP A 135 2.18 18.15 2.63
CA ASP A 135 3.18 18.40 3.66
C ASP A 135 2.53 18.54 5.04
N THR A 136 3.27 18.17 6.09
CA THR A 136 2.87 18.36 7.48
C THR A 136 4.11 18.59 8.34
N ASP A 137 3.96 19.34 9.43
CA ASP A 137 5.08 19.69 10.31
C ASP A 137 5.65 18.46 11.03
N ALA A 138 4.80 17.48 11.38
CA ALA A 138 5.21 16.26 12.05
C ALA A 138 4.18 15.13 11.89
N ILE A 139 4.66 13.89 11.87
CA ILE A 139 3.83 12.68 11.91
C ILE A 139 4.30 11.83 13.09
N GLU A 140 3.59 11.93 14.22
CA GLU A 140 3.94 11.29 15.49
C GLU A 140 2.94 10.16 15.81
N PRO A 141 3.37 8.98 16.29
CA PRO A 141 2.48 7.85 16.55
C PRO A 141 1.41 8.25 17.57
N PRO A 142 0.12 7.99 17.28
CA PRO A 142 -0.93 8.29 18.23
C PRO A 142 -0.85 7.38 19.46
N ALA A 143 -1.49 7.81 20.57
CA ALA A 143 -1.41 7.13 21.87
C ALA A 143 -1.94 5.67 21.87
N TRP A 144 -2.73 5.28 20.86
CA TRP A 144 -3.24 3.93 20.70
C TRP A 144 -2.25 2.98 19.99
N VAL A 145 -1.12 3.47 19.49
CA VAL A 145 -0.07 2.61 18.94
C VAL A 145 0.64 1.90 20.09
N PRO A 146 0.58 0.55 20.17
CA PRO A 146 1.22 -0.20 21.24
C PRO A 146 2.74 0.05 21.30
N ALA A 147 3.30 0.13 22.51
CA ALA A 147 4.74 0.33 22.71
C ALA A 147 5.62 -0.83 22.22
N ASP A 148 5.06 -2.03 22.09
CA ASP A 148 5.72 -3.25 21.63
C ASP A 148 5.45 -3.55 20.15
N ALA A 149 4.91 -2.59 19.39
CA ALA A 149 4.71 -2.72 17.96
C ALA A 149 6.01 -3.05 17.22
N SER A 150 5.95 -4.00 16.29
CA SER A 150 7.11 -4.43 15.51
C SER A 150 7.52 -3.39 14.47
N SER A 151 6.56 -2.69 13.87
CA SER A 151 6.81 -1.58 12.97
C SER A 151 5.66 -0.57 12.98
N TRP A 152 6.00 0.69 12.75
CA TRP A 152 5.03 1.76 12.57
C TRP A 152 5.51 2.70 11.46
N SER A 153 4.61 3.06 10.57
CA SER A 153 4.83 4.06 9.53
C SER A 153 3.57 4.87 9.31
N ALA A 154 3.72 6.09 8.82
CA ALA A 154 2.59 6.95 8.50
C ALA A 154 2.97 7.98 7.44
N LEU A 155 1.98 8.44 6.70
CA LEU A 155 2.10 9.45 5.65
C LEU A 155 0.81 10.28 5.57
N GLN A 156 0.92 11.45 4.95
CA GLN A 156 -0.24 12.24 4.53
C GLN A 156 -0.57 11.89 3.09
N TRP A 157 -1.81 11.54 2.81
CA TRP A 157 -2.34 11.20 1.49
C TRP A 157 -3.65 11.94 1.25
N ASP A 158 -3.74 12.65 0.13
CA ASP A 158 -5.01 13.25 -0.32
C ASP A 158 -5.96 12.14 -0.83
N LEU A 159 -6.71 11.54 0.09
CA LEU A 159 -7.63 10.44 -0.19
C LEU A 159 -8.83 10.86 -1.06
N GLU A 160 -9.24 12.12 -0.99
CA GLU A 160 -10.30 12.67 -1.83
C GLU A 160 -9.87 12.68 -3.30
N THR A 161 -8.71 13.29 -3.59
CA THR A 161 -8.12 13.27 -4.95
C THR A 161 -7.84 11.83 -5.40
N ALA A 162 -7.38 10.97 -4.48
CA ALA A 162 -7.11 9.57 -4.79
C ALA A 162 -8.39 8.81 -5.19
N PHE A 163 -9.49 9.02 -4.48
CA PHE A 163 -10.79 8.42 -4.79
C PHE A 163 -11.31 8.88 -6.16
N HIS A 164 -11.29 10.20 -6.44
CA HIS A 164 -11.72 10.75 -7.74
C HIS A 164 -10.84 10.29 -8.91
N SER A 165 -9.63 9.82 -8.63
CA SER A 165 -8.70 9.32 -9.65
C SER A 165 -8.70 7.80 -9.77
N ALA A 166 -9.43 7.07 -8.92
CA ALA A 166 -9.33 5.62 -8.82
C ALA A 166 -10.05 4.87 -9.95
N GLU A 167 -11.09 5.47 -10.53
CA GLU A 167 -11.97 4.90 -11.58
C GLU A 167 -11.15 4.19 -12.67
N THR A 168 -10.24 4.93 -13.32
CA THR A 168 -9.50 4.41 -14.48
C THR A 168 -8.57 3.26 -14.11
N LEU A 169 -8.07 3.22 -12.87
CA LEU A 169 -7.22 2.13 -12.40
C LEU A 169 -8.05 0.88 -12.07
N VAL A 170 -9.21 1.05 -11.43
CA VAL A 170 -10.11 -0.07 -11.11
C VAL A 170 -10.60 -0.71 -12.40
N ASP A 171 -11.06 0.11 -13.35
CA ASP A 171 -11.55 -0.36 -14.64
C ASP A 171 -10.47 -1.08 -15.46
N ASP A 172 -9.21 -0.60 -15.44
CA ASP A 172 -8.09 -1.27 -16.12
C ASP A 172 -7.63 -2.56 -15.41
N ILE A 173 -7.73 -2.63 -14.08
CA ILE A 173 -7.49 -3.87 -13.32
C ILE A 173 -8.55 -4.92 -13.64
N VAL A 174 -9.81 -4.51 -13.76
CA VAL A 174 -10.93 -5.40 -14.09
C VAL A 174 -10.94 -5.73 -15.58
N GLY A 175 -10.48 -4.81 -16.43
CA GLY A 175 -10.50 -4.90 -17.88
C GLY A 175 -11.84 -4.48 -18.51
N GLU A 176 -12.66 -3.72 -17.79
CA GLU A 176 -14.01 -3.29 -18.21
C GLU A 176 -14.24 -1.84 -17.74
N GLU A 177 -14.55 -0.94 -18.67
CA GLU A 177 -14.85 0.47 -18.39
C GLU A 177 -16.21 0.63 -17.73
N GLY A 178 -16.32 1.56 -16.77
CA GLY A 178 -17.55 1.88 -16.04
C GLY A 178 -17.84 0.96 -14.85
N VAL A 179 -16.99 -0.03 -14.57
CA VAL A 179 -17.18 -0.95 -13.43
C VAL A 179 -17.12 -0.19 -12.11
N PHE A 180 -16.18 0.73 -11.98
CA PHE A 180 -16.08 1.56 -10.79
C PHE A 180 -17.37 2.35 -10.55
N ASP A 181 -17.84 3.09 -11.56
CA ASP A 181 -19.07 3.88 -11.47
C ASP A 181 -20.30 3.02 -11.17
N ASP A 182 -20.42 1.86 -11.84
CA ASP A 182 -21.51 0.91 -11.59
C ASP A 182 -21.50 0.38 -10.15
N VAL A 183 -20.31 0.10 -9.58
CA VAL A 183 -20.18 -0.32 -8.19
C VAL A 183 -20.55 0.81 -7.24
N ILE A 184 -20.08 2.04 -7.47
CA ILE A 184 -20.40 3.19 -6.63
C ILE A 184 -21.90 3.52 -6.70
N ALA A 185 -22.51 3.48 -7.89
CA ALA A 185 -23.94 3.68 -8.08
C ALA A 185 -24.75 2.58 -7.38
N SER A 186 -24.33 1.31 -7.51
CA SER A 186 -24.97 0.18 -6.83
C SER A 186 -24.95 0.33 -5.31
N LEU A 187 -23.83 0.73 -4.71
CA LEU A 187 -23.72 0.96 -3.27
C LEU A 187 -24.71 2.03 -2.76
N LYS A 188 -25.07 2.99 -3.61
CA LYS A 188 -25.99 4.08 -3.31
C LYS A 188 -27.45 3.75 -3.59
N GLU A 189 -27.73 3.05 -4.69
CA GLU A 189 -29.08 2.91 -5.25
C GLU A 189 -29.75 1.55 -4.96
N ASP A 190 -28.97 0.50 -4.70
CA ASP A 190 -29.52 -0.85 -4.49
C ASP A 190 -30.42 -0.89 -3.23
N PRO A 191 -31.72 -1.19 -3.36
CA PRO A 191 -32.62 -1.31 -2.22
C PRO A 191 -32.22 -2.38 -1.22
N ASP A 192 -31.57 -3.46 -1.69
CA ASP A 192 -31.07 -4.56 -0.88
C ASP A 192 -29.60 -4.34 -0.46
N GLY A 193 -28.96 -3.29 -0.98
CA GLY A 193 -27.60 -2.87 -0.65
C GLY A 193 -27.52 -1.85 0.50
N PRO A 194 -26.31 -1.33 0.78
CA PRO A 194 -26.09 -0.49 1.96
C PRO A 194 -26.65 0.93 1.88
N GLN A 195 -27.04 1.38 0.68
CA GLN A 195 -27.62 2.71 0.42
C GLN A 195 -26.75 3.84 0.97
N ILE A 196 -25.45 3.79 0.66
CA ILE A 196 -24.46 4.78 1.07
C ILE A 196 -23.92 5.55 -0.13
N ASP A 197 -23.75 6.85 0.01
CA ASP A 197 -23.00 7.65 -0.94
C ASP A 197 -21.53 7.61 -0.55
N VAL A 198 -20.71 6.80 -1.23
CA VAL A 198 -19.31 6.56 -0.82
C VAL A 198 -18.52 7.86 -0.70
N GLU A 199 -18.70 8.78 -1.64
CA GLU A 199 -18.00 10.06 -1.66
C GLU A 199 -18.42 10.93 -0.47
N THR A 200 -19.73 11.13 -0.29
CA THR A 200 -20.27 12.06 0.71
C THR A 200 -20.24 11.46 2.12
N ASP A 201 -20.51 10.17 2.25
CA ASP A 201 -20.76 9.50 3.53
C ASP A 201 -19.52 8.80 4.10
N LEU A 202 -18.53 8.47 3.25
CA LEU A 202 -17.27 7.89 3.69
C LEU A 202 -16.09 8.83 3.41
N ILE A 203 -15.79 9.12 2.14
CA ILE A 203 -14.55 9.83 1.75
C ILE A 203 -14.48 11.24 2.35
N ALA A 204 -15.57 12.00 2.33
CA ALA A 204 -15.63 13.33 2.93
C ALA A 204 -15.45 13.35 4.46
N GLY A 205 -15.63 12.20 5.13
CA GLY A 205 -15.40 12.02 6.56
C GLY A 205 -14.00 11.52 6.92
N LEU A 206 -13.12 11.30 5.93
CA LEU A 206 -11.74 10.87 6.12
C LEU A 206 -10.79 12.07 6.09
N GLY A 207 -9.74 12.00 6.92
CA GLY A 207 -8.61 12.92 6.89
C GLY A 207 -7.54 12.48 5.91
N THR A 208 -6.42 13.18 5.90
CA THR A 208 -5.29 12.86 5.02
C THR A 208 -4.31 11.89 5.65
N ARG A 209 -4.36 11.68 6.96
CA ARG A 209 -3.37 10.85 7.63
C ARG A 209 -3.69 9.35 7.49
N VAL A 210 -2.72 8.61 6.94
CA VAL A 210 -2.74 7.14 6.88
C VAL A 210 -1.56 6.59 7.66
N ALA A 211 -1.82 5.64 8.56
CA ALA A 211 -0.79 4.95 9.34
C ALA A 211 -0.90 3.44 9.15
N MET A 212 0.24 2.76 9.18
CA MET A 212 0.36 1.31 9.13
C MET A 212 1.12 0.83 10.37
N LEU A 213 0.58 -0.20 10.99
CA LEU A 213 1.13 -0.86 12.17
C LEU A 213 1.39 -2.32 11.81
N GLY A 214 2.66 -2.74 11.88
CA GLY A 214 3.03 -4.14 11.73
C GLY A 214 3.28 -4.79 13.08
N ASP A 215 2.81 -6.03 13.20
CA ASP A 215 3.09 -6.89 14.35
C ASP A 215 3.20 -8.35 13.91
N TYR A 216 3.47 -9.26 14.85
CA TYR A 216 3.48 -10.69 14.59
C TYR A 216 2.95 -11.49 15.77
N VAL A 217 2.57 -12.74 15.51
CA VAL A 217 2.23 -13.72 16.55
C VAL A 217 3.19 -14.91 16.51
N GLU A 218 3.53 -15.44 17.69
CA GLU A 218 4.31 -16.68 17.77
C GLU A 218 3.41 -17.92 17.65
N PRO A 219 3.91 -19.04 17.09
CA PRO A 219 5.25 -19.20 16.49
C PRO A 219 5.35 -18.55 15.09
N ILE A 220 6.53 -18.02 14.77
CA ILE A 220 6.78 -17.38 13.46
C ILE A 220 6.57 -18.39 12.33
N GLY A 221 5.71 -18.03 11.39
CA GLY A 221 5.33 -18.79 10.21
C GLY A 221 4.86 -17.87 9.09
N LEU A 222 4.44 -18.44 7.95
CA LEU A 222 4.03 -17.66 6.77
C LEU A 222 2.82 -16.75 7.05
N ASP A 223 1.95 -17.13 7.98
CA ASP A 223 0.73 -16.40 8.33
C ASP A 223 0.84 -15.73 9.71
N SER A 224 2.07 -15.51 10.21
CA SER A 224 2.29 -14.91 11.53
C SER A 224 2.23 -13.38 11.53
N GLU A 225 2.36 -12.75 10.36
CA GLU A 225 2.33 -11.30 10.23
C GLU A 225 0.93 -10.74 10.50
N ARG A 226 0.90 -9.60 11.16
CA ARG A 226 -0.31 -8.86 11.51
C ARG A 226 -0.14 -7.42 11.05
N LEU A 227 -1.22 -6.85 10.51
CA LEU A 227 -1.22 -5.50 9.96
C LEU A 227 -2.47 -4.78 10.45
N VAL A 228 -2.32 -3.53 10.88
CA VAL A 228 -3.42 -2.58 11.02
C VAL A 228 -3.14 -1.38 10.14
N ILE A 229 -4.11 -1.03 9.30
CA ILE A 229 -4.18 0.22 8.57
C ILE A 229 -5.12 1.14 9.34
N ALA A 230 -4.67 2.35 9.63
CA ALA A 230 -5.46 3.37 10.29
C ALA A 230 -5.56 4.60 9.39
N ILE A 231 -6.77 5.00 9.06
CA ILE A 231 -7.06 6.22 8.29
C ILE A 231 -7.72 7.20 9.24
N GLU A 232 -7.19 8.41 9.35
CA GLU A 232 -7.81 9.47 10.15
C GLU A 232 -9.26 9.71 9.71
N ALA A 233 -10.15 9.88 10.69
CA ALA A 233 -11.54 10.22 10.47
C ALA A 233 -11.79 11.63 11.02
N THR A 234 -12.15 12.56 10.14
CA THR A 234 -12.54 13.93 10.49
C THR A 234 -13.96 13.97 11.06
N ASP A 235 -14.80 13.03 10.66
CA ASP A 235 -16.13 12.77 11.22
C ASP A 235 -16.27 11.28 11.61
N PRO A 236 -15.73 10.88 12.79
CA PRO A 236 -15.73 9.48 13.20
C PRO A 236 -17.14 8.88 13.36
N GLU A 237 -18.12 9.68 13.78
CA GLU A 237 -19.50 9.21 13.97
C GLU A 237 -20.14 8.88 12.62
N LYS A 238 -20.00 9.77 11.63
CA LYS A 238 -20.51 9.53 10.28
C LYS A 238 -19.81 8.35 9.62
N VAL A 239 -18.48 8.27 9.70
CA VAL A 239 -17.71 7.15 9.14
C VAL A 239 -18.14 5.83 9.79
N ALA A 240 -18.36 5.80 11.11
CA ALA A 240 -18.83 4.61 11.83
C ALA A 240 -20.24 4.17 11.38
N GLU A 241 -21.15 5.12 11.17
CA GLU A 241 -22.49 4.84 10.66
C GLU A 241 -22.44 4.27 9.25
N THR A 242 -21.65 4.89 8.36
CA THR A 242 -21.49 4.46 6.96
C THR A 242 -20.88 3.07 6.86
N VAL A 243 -19.81 2.81 7.60
CA VAL A 243 -19.20 1.47 7.68
C VAL A 243 -20.20 0.46 8.24
N SER A 244 -20.97 0.82 9.26
CA SER A 244 -21.97 -0.09 9.84
C SER A 244 -23.09 -0.44 8.87
N LYS A 245 -23.58 0.52 8.07
CA LYS A 245 -24.56 0.25 7.00
C LYS A 245 -23.97 -0.67 5.94
N SER A 246 -22.75 -0.40 5.48
CA SER A 246 -22.03 -1.23 4.52
C SER A 246 -21.89 -2.67 5.00
N MET A 247 -21.29 -2.87 6.17
CA MET A 247 -20.97 -4.20 6.70
C MET A 247 -22.20 -4.98 7.14
N ALA A 248 -23.29 -4.33 7.57
CA ALA A 248 -24.53 -5.01 7.94
C ALA A 248 -25.23 -5.69 6.75
N THR A 249 -24.98 -5.21 5.53
CA THR A 249 -25.53 -5.79 4.30
C THR A 249 -24.63 -6.89 3.71
N ASP A 250 -23.38 -7.01 4.15
CA ASP A 250 -22.50 -8.08 3.68
C ASP A 250 -22.76 -9.38 4.47
N PRO A 251 -23.22 -10.47 3.81
CA PRO A 251 -23.51 -11.74 4.47
C PRO A 251 -22.27 -12.45 5.04
N ASP A 252 -21.07 -12.00 4.66
CA ASP A 252 -19.81 -12.55 5.13
C ASP A 252 -19.22 -11.74 6.29
N MET A 253 -19.91 -10.70 6.76
CA MET A 253 -19.47 -9.90 7.90
C MET A 253 -20.24 -10.25 9.17
N ARG A 254 -19.52 -10.39 10.28
CA ARG A 254 -20.09 -10.59 11.62
C ARG A 254 -19.91 -9.35 12.47
N ARG A 255 -21.00 -8.88 13.06
CA ARG A 255 -20.99 -7.81 14.05
C ARG A 255 -20.58 -8.32 15.43
N ILE A 256 -19.59 -7.68 16.04
CA ILE A 256 -19.10 -7.95 17.39
C ILE A 256 -19.11 -6.63 18.16
N GLU A 257 -19.60 -6.66 19.40
CA GLU A 257 -19.46 -5.53 20.32
C GLU A 257 -18.36 -5.87 21.33
N ALA A 258 -17.28 -5.08 21.32
CA ALA A 258 -16.16 -5.23 22.23
C ALA A 258 -15.55 -3.86 22.52
N HIS A 259 -15.01 -3.67 23.73
CA HIS A 259 -14.32 -2.42 24.12
C HIS A 259 -15.14 -1.14 23.89
N GLY A 260 -16.47 -1.22 24.01
CA GLY A 260 -17.38 -0.09 23.81
C GLY A 260 -17.55 0.35 22.35
N VAL A 261 -17.03 -0.41 21.39
CA VAL A 261 -17.14 -0.14 19.95
C VAL A 261 -17.72 -1.34 19.20
N VAL A 262 -18.16 -1.09 17.96
CA VAL A 262 -18.59 -2.13 17.03
C VAL A 262 -17.42 -2.56 16.16
N ILE A 263 -17.10 -3.84 16.17
CA ILE A 263 -16.11 -4.47 15.31
C ILE A 263 -16.86 -5.33 14.29
N TRP A 264 -16.55 -5.13 13.02
CA TRP A 264 -17.00 -5.98 11.92
C TRP A 264 -15.88 -6.93 11.54
N GLU A 265 -16.11 -8.23 11.67
CA GLU A 265 -15.11 -9.26 11.38
C GLU A 265 -15.60 -10.12 10.21
N LEU A 266 -14.72 -10.33 9.23
CA LEU A 266 -14.97 -11.24 8.13
C LEU A 266 -15.12 -12.67 8.65
N ILE A 267 -16.23 -13.31 8.30
CA ILE A 267 -16.52 -14.71 8.59
C ILE A 267 -15.65 -15.56 7.68
N ASP A 268 -14.63 -16.17 8.26
CA ASP A 268 -13.82 -17.16 7.55
C ASP A 268 -14.68 -18.41 7.22
N ARG A 269 -15.06 -18.53 5.93
CA ARG A 269 -15.75 -19.71 5.40
C ARG A 269 -14.80 -20.74 4.77
N SER A 270 -13.48 -20.54 4.85
CA SER A 270 -12.48 -21.45 4.27
C SER A 270 -12.44 -22.82 4.96
N MET A 271 -13.05 -22.96 6.15
CA MET A 271 -13.10 -24.22 6.91
C MET A 271 -14.32 -25.13 6.61
N GLU A 272 -15.25 -24.78 5.73
CA GLU A 272 -16.39 -25.63 5.38
C GLU A 272 -16.49 -25.98 3.89
N ILE A 273 -15.48 -26.70 3.36
CA ILE A 273 -15.76 -27.75 2.38
C ILE A 273 -14.89 -28.97 2.73
N PRO A 274 -15.40 -29.94 3.53
CA PRO A 274 -14.88 -31.30 3.42
C PRO A 274 -15.17 -31.71 1.98
N LYS A 275 -14.14 -31.82 1.15
CA LYS A 275 -14.26 -32.47 -0.16
C LYS A 275 -14.72 -33.91 0.10
N LEU A 276 -16.03 -34.14 0.01
CA LEU A 276 -16.59 -35.47 -0.15
C LEU A 276 -16.20 -35.93 -1.56
N GLU A 277 -15.05 -36.57 -1.67
CA GLU A 277 -14.67 -37.33 -2.86
C GLU A 277 -15.57 -38.57 -2.92
N ILE A 278 -16.76 -38.40 -3.49
CA ILE A 278 -17.56 -39.53 -3.95
C ILE A 278 -17.01 -39.90 -5.33
N GLU A 279 -16.09 -40.87 -5.37
CA GLU A 279 -15.73 -41.55 -6.61
C GLU A 279 -16.98 -42.25 -7.15
N THR A 280 -17.62 -41.65 -8.15
CA THR A 280 -18.64 -42.34 -8.94
C THR A 280 -17.95 -42.93 -10.17
N PRO A 281 -17.85 -44.26 -10.32
CA PRO A 281 -17.23 -44.86 -11.49
C PRO A 281 -18.26 -44.85 -12.64
N GLY A 282 -18.08 -43.93 -13.59
CA GLY A 282 -18.89 -43.87 -14.80
C GLY A 282 -19.26 -42.44 -15.17
N GLY A 283 -18.77 -41.98 -16.33
CA GLY A 283 -18.81 -40.59 -16.78
C GLY A 283 -20.15 -39.88 -16.60
N GLY A 284 -20.06 -38.69 -16.02
CA GLY A 284 -21.12 -37.67 -15.97
C GLY A 284 -20.66 -36.43 -16.73
N ILE A 285 -21.54 -35.94 -17.59
CA ILE A 285 -21.34 -34.88 -18.58
C ILE A 285 -21.03 -33.55 -17.87
N ALA A 286 -20.06 -32.79 -18.39
CA ALA A 286 -19.88 -31.40 -17.99
C ALA A 286 -21.11 -30.60 -18.46
N HIS A 287 -21.99 -30.27 -17.53
CA HIS A 287 -22.99 -29.23 -17.76
C HIS A 287 -22.25 -27.90 -17.81
N ALA A 288 -22.07 -27.39 -19.03
CA ALA A 288 -22.04 -25.97 -19.26
C ALA A 288 -23.49 -25.50 -19.13
N ASP A 289 -23.79 -24.67 -18.13
CA ASP A 289 -24.73 -23.56 -18.22
C ASP A 289 -24.68 -22.76 -16.90
N ASP A 290 -24.53 -21.44 -17.07
CA ASP A 290 -24.80 -20.32 -16.16
C ASP A 290 -24.28 -20.38 -14.71
N ASP A 291 -23.10 -19.79 -14.48
CA ASP A 291 -22.79 -19.13 -13.21
C ASP A 291 -22.26 -17.71 -13.51
N ASP A 292 -23.14 -16.75 -13.26
CA ASP A 292 -23.00 -15.28 -13.29
C ASP A 292 -21.56 -14.73 -13.18
N ASP A 293 -21.08 -14.01 -14.21
CA ASP A 293 -19.76 -13.35 -14.27
C ASP A 293 -19.50 -12.41 -13.07
N ARG A 294 -20.54 -11.94 -12.37
CA ARG A 294 -20.39 -11.17 -11.12
C ARG A 294 -19.83 -11.99 -9.96
N ASN A 295 -20.23 -13.26 -9.84
CA ASN A 295 -19.80 -14.14 -8.76
C ASN A 295 -18.33 -14.57 -8.92
N ASP A 296 -17.88 -14.82 -10.15
CA ASP A 296 -16.45 -15.13 -10.40
C ASP A 296 -15.56 -13.91 -10.12
N ARG A 297 -16.04 -12.69 -10.45
CA ARG A 297 -15.32 -11.44 -10.15
C ARG A 297 -15.21 -11.16 -8.66
N ARG A 298 -16.31 -11.28 -7.90
CA ARG A 298 -16.30 -11.13 -6.44
C ARG A 298 -15.38 -12.16 -5.77
N ARG A 299 -15.35 -13.39 -6.29
CA ARG A 299 -14.46 -14.45 -5.79
C ARG A 299 -12.97 -14.13 -5.96
N ARG A 300 -12.55 -13.58 -7.11
CA ARG A 300 -11.12 -13.28 -7.37
C ARG A 300 -10.58 -12.09 -6.55
N LEU A 301 -11.41 -11.08 -6.28
CA LEU A 301 -11.04 -9.98 -5.38
C LEU A 301 -10.88 -10.49 -3.94
N ARG A 302 -11.79 -11.37 -3.50
CA ARG A 302 -11.73 -12.05 -2.19
C ARG A 302 -10.47 -12.88 -2.01
N GLU A 303 -10.09 -13.71 -2.98
CA GLU A 303 -8.86 -14.53 -2.88
C GLU A 303 -7.56 -13.69 -2.70
N LYS A 304 -7.55 -12.43 -3.13
CA LYS A 304 -6.42 -11.51 -2.91
C LYS A 304 -6.52 -10.79 -1.58
N GLU A 305 -7.72 -10.36 -1.21
CA GLU A 305 -8.00 -9.77 0.10
C GLU A 305 -7.69 -10.77 1.22
N GLU A 306 -8.08 -12.03 1.08
CA GLU A 306 -7.76 -13.13 2.01
C GLU A 306 -6.24 -13.34 2.20
N LYS A 307 -5.40 -12.96 1.23
CA LYS A 307 -3.94 -13.07 1.37
C LYS A 307 -3.30 -11.91 2.14
N LEU A 308 -3.91 -10.72 2.10
CA LEU A 308 -3.41 -9.53 2.78
C LEU A 308 -4.08 -9.34 4.15
N LEU A 309 -5.36 -9.68 4.25
CA LEU A 309 -6.24 -9.51 5.41
C LEU A 309 -7.12 -10.78 5.56
N PRO A 310 -6.53 -11.95 5.91
CA PRO A 310 -7.25 -13.24 5.97
C PRO A 310 -8.44 -13.25 6.93
N HIS A 311 -8.36 -12.49 8.02
CA HIS A 311 -9.39 -12.39 9.04
C HIS A 311 -9.73 -10.92 9.28
N SER A 312 -10.03 -10.20 8.17
CA SER A 312 -10.18 -8.75 8.19
C SER A 312 -11.16 -8.30 9.26
N ALA A 313 -10.74 -7.34 10.08
CA ALA A 313 -11.54 -6.76 11.15
C ALA A 313 -11.54 -5.24 11.01
N VAL A 314 -12.72 -4.63 10.99
CA VAL A 314 -12.92 -3.20 10.73
C VAL A 314 -13.68 -2.56 11.90
N THR A 315 -13.19 -1.42 12.36
CA THR A 315 -13.90 -0.60 13.36
C THR A 315 -13.52 0.87 13.20
N VAL A 316 -14.32 1.76 13.78
CA VAL A 316 -13.98 3.18 13.89
C VAL A 316 -13.79 3.50 15.35
N SER A 317 -12.58 3.91 15.71
CA SER A 317 -12.22 4.21 17.09
C SER A 317 -10.99 5.11 17.13
N HIS A 318 -10.79 5.81 18.24
CA HIS A 318 -9.66 6.73 18.44
C HIS A 318 -9.49 7.77 17.31
N GLY A 319 -10.59 8.22 16.71
CA GLY A 319 -10.58 9.18 15.59
C GLY A 319 -10.04 8.60 14.28
N HIS A 320 -10.02 7.27 14.11
CA HIS A 320 -9.54 6.61 12.91
C HIS A 320 -10.50 5.49 12.47
N LEU A 321 -10.61 5.29 11.15
CA LEU A 321 -11.04 4.03 10.56
C LEU A 321 -9.88 3.03 10.65
N LEU A 322 -10.09 1.96 11.39
CA LEU A 322 -9.09 0.91 11.63
C LEU A 322 -9.48 -0.34 10.84
N ILE A 323 -8.57 -0.81 9.99
CA ILE A 323 -8.70 -2.04 9.19
C ILE A 323 -7.54 -2.94 9.57
N ALA A 324 -7.83 -4.06 10.23
CA ALA A 324 -6.84 -5.00 10.71
C ALA A 324 -6.91 -6.30 9.93
N SER A 325 -5.77 -6.99 9.77
CA SER A 325 -5.74 -8.32 9.17
C SER A 325 -6.35 -9.40 10.07
N HIS A 326 -6.42 -9.13 11.38
CA HIS A 326 -6.95 -10.01 12.41
C HIS A 326 -7.60 -9.20 13.54
N ARG A 327 -8.59 -9.78 14.23
CA ARG A 327 -9.29 -9.12 15.34
C ARG A 327 -8.42 -8.91 16.59
N ASP A 328 -7.53 -9.83 16.89
CA ASP A 328 -6.69 -9.80 18.10
C ASP A 328 -5.76 -8.58 18.15
N ILE A 329 -5.09 -8.24 17.03
CA ILE A 329 -4.27 -7.02 16.92
C ILE A 329 -5.15 -5.76 16.99
N LEU A 330 -6.38 -5.81 16.46
CA LEU A 330 -7.30 -4.70 16.56
C LEU A 330 -7.71 -4.44 18.01
N GLU A 331 -8.07 -5.49 18.76
CA GLU A 331 -8.39 -5.40 20.19
C GLU A 331 -7.20 -4.87 21.02
N ARG A 332 -5.96 -5.23 20.67
CA ARG A 332 -4.76 -4.64 21.28
C ARG A 332 -4.65 -3.14 21.01
N VAL A 333 -4.85 -2.69 19.77
CA VAL A 333 -4.88 -1.25 19.45
C VAL A 333 -5.99 -0.53 20.22
N LEU A 334 -7.16 -1.15 20.37
CA LEU A 334 -8.29 -0.56 21.08
C LEU A 334 -8.03 -0.38 22.59
N THR A 335 -7.16 -1.21 23.18
CA THR A 335 -6.88 -1.22 24.63
C THR A 335 -5.55 -0.56 25.00
N ALA A 336 -4.67 -0.30 24.03
CA ALA A 336 -3.34 0.27 24.27
C ALA A 336 -3.37 1.65 24.95
N VAL A 337 -4.42 2.46 24.74
CA VAL A 337 -4.54 3.76 25.41
C VAL A 337 -4.71 3.60 26.93
N GLU A 338 -5.44 2.57 27.36
CA GLU A 338 -5.73 2.32 28.78
C GLU A 338 -4.49 1.84 29.55
N SER A 339 -3.58 1.13 28.88
CA SER A 339 -2.33 0.67 29.49
C SER A 339 -1.33 1.81 29.71
N GLY A 340 -1.49 2.93 29.01
CA GLY A 340 -0.54 4.04 28.99
C GLY A 340 0.79 3.71 28.32
N ASP A 341 0.92 2.50 27.76
CA ASP A 341 2.15 1.97 27.15
C ASP A 341 2.08 2.15 25.62
N SER A 342 2.32 3.38 25.19
CA SER A 342 2.29 3.78 23.78
C SER A 342 3.68 3.95 23.19
N LEU A 343 3.83 3.70 21.89
CA LEU A 343 5.10 3.90 21.18
C LEU A 343 5.64 5.32 21.34
N ALA A 344 4.77 6.34 21.34
CA ALA A 344 5.17 7.73 21.52
C ALA A 344 5.85 8.01 22.87
N SER A 345 5.54 7.21 23.90
CA SER A 345 6.07 7.38 25.27
C SER A 345 7.41 6.65 25.50
N ARG A 346 7.82 5.81 24.55
CA ARG A 346 9.01 4.98 24.66
C ARG A 346 10.30 5.81 24.66
N PRO A 347 11.20 5.67 25.66
CA PRO A 347 12.42 6.48 25.72
C PRO A 347 13.30 6.35 24.47
N ASP A 348 13.49 5.13 23.96
CA ASP A 348 14.21 4.85 22.71
C ASP A 348 13.56 5.52 21.49
N TYR A 349 12.22 5.48 21.39
CA TYR A 349 11.50 6.21 20.35
C TYR A 349 11.75 7.73 20.44
N THR A 350 11.59 8.32 21.63
CA THR A 350 11.79 9.77 21.81
C THR A 350 13.22 10.22 21.52
N LEU A 351 14.21 9.37 21.79
CA LEU A 351 15.61 9.61 21.41
C LEU A 351 15.74 9.66 19.90
N VAL A 352 15.23 8.65 19.17
CA VAL A 352 15.28 8.62 17.70
C VAL A 352 14.60 9.84 17.09
N VAL A 353 13.39 10.18 17.53
CA VAL A 353 12.66 11.36 17.02
C VAL A 353 13.41 12.67 17.28
N ARG A 354 14.06 12.80 18.44
CA ARG A 354 14.87 13.99 18.73
C ARG A 354 16.05 14.10 17.77
N GLU A 355 16.78 13.00 17.52
CA GLU A 355 17.91 12.99 16.58
C GLU A 355 17.47 13.26 15.13
N LEU A 356 16.24 12.83 14.76
CA LEU A 356 15.65 13.12 13.45
C LEU A 356 15.30 14.59 13.26
N LYS A 357 14.90 15.31 14.32
CA LYS A 357 14.60 16.75 14.29
C LYS A 357 15.84 17.64 14.13
N GLU A 358 17.04 17.07 14.24
CA GLU A 358 18.32 17.75 14.03
C GLU A 358 18.83 17.61 12.58
N LEU A 359 18.12 16.89 11.72
CA LEU A 359 18.35 16.83 10.26
C LEU A 359 17.65 18.00 9.57
#